data_AF-A0A1H6IZG5-F1
#
_entry.id   AF-A0A1H6IZG5-F1
#
_cell.length_a   1.000
_cell.length_b   1.000
_cell.length_c   1.000
_cell.angle_alpha   90.00
_cell.angle_beta   90.00
_cell.angle_gamma   90.00
#
_symmetry.space_group_name_H-M   'P 1'
#
loop_
_entity.id
_entity.type
_entity.pdbx_description
1 polymer ?
#
loop_
_entity_poly.entity_id
_entity_poly.type
_entity_poly.pdbx_seq_one_letter_code
_entity_poly.pdbx_strand_id
1 'polypeptide(L)'
;MTMNECDIFFKQIYEKDINKHMLFYAYEFPSSEVLKYIDKLIRTPLKEFVDYIDVNNSHELIESKDVFQFSNFNDATFKLSQIIVEQGNPGLSYLDIGKLLLNDGKSRTEGAYVKYGENHAKTSSAIGLSFEMSHITFVSCIGMVINNISKLEKEKLLVRLLLRNKLIWRMYSATRIGSVNARLLFNMLSDSTYKRRKSNLLTILKILKNCSEYDFSSFVENVNF
;
A
#
# COMPACT_ATOMS: atom_id res chain seq x y z
N MET A 1 -21.58 0.54 20.29
CA MET A 1 -21.57 0.42 18.82
C MET A 1 -20.37 -0.43 18.45
N THR A 2 -20.58 -1.68 18.03
CA THR A 2 -19.52 -2.48 17.41
C THR A 2 -19.08 -1.76 16.15
N MET A 3 -17.80 -1.40 16.05
CA MET A 3 -17.25 -0.82 14.82
C MET A 3 -17.44 -1.77 13.65
N ASN A 4 -17.82 -1.24 12.48
CA ASN A 4 -17.91 -2.01 11.25
C ASN A 4 -16.50 -2.51 10.84
N GLU A 5 -16.43 -3.67 10.20
CA GLU A 5 -15.20 -4.25 9.64
C GLU A 5 -14.48 -3.30 8.68
N CYS A 6 -15.23 -2.57 7.85
CA CYS A 6 -14.66 -1.56 6.97
C CYS A 6 -14.04 -0.40 7.78
N ASP A 7 -14.64 0.04 8.89
CA ASP A 7 -14.02 1.04 9.77
C ASP A 7 -12.68 0.55 10.31
N ILE A 8 -12.62 -0.69 10.81
CA ILE A 8 -11.41 -1.30 11.36
C ILE A 8 -10.31 -1.34 10.30
N PHE A 9 -10.67 -1.75 9.07
CA PHE A 9 -9.78 -1.86 7.93
C PHE A 9 -9.23 -0.51 7.46
N PHE A 10 -10.10 0.46 7.16
CA PHE A 10 -9.70 1.75 6.60
C PHE A 10 -8.96 2.62 7.62
N LYS A 11 -9.33 2.55 8.90
CA LYS A 11 -8.62 3.28 9.98
C LYS A 11 -7.38 2.53 10.49
N GLN A 12 -7.19 1.29 10.04
CA GLN A 12 -6.09 0.39 10.43
C GLN A 12 -6.03 0.16 11.94
N ILE A 13 -7.19 0.05 12.60
CA ILE A 13 -7.25 0.03 14.07
C ILE A 13 -6.62 -1.24 14.63
N TYR A 14 -6.98 -2.40 14.08
CA TYR A 14 -6.37 -3.68 14.46
C TYR A 14 -4.86 -3.69 14.17
N GLU A 15 -4.47 -3.26 12.97
CA GLU A 15 -3.08 -3.30 12.53
C GLU A 15 -2.18 -2.39 13.36
N LYS A 16 -2.61 -1.17 13.69
CA LYS A 16 -1.85 -0.24 14.53
C LYS A 16 -1.65 -0.78 15.94
N ASP A 17 -2.65 -1.46 16.48
CA ASP A 17 -2.55 -2.08 17.80
C ASP A 17 -1.48 -3.17 17.81
N ILE A 18 -1.53 -4.13 16.87
CA ILE A 18 -0.52 -5.18 16.77
C ILE A 18 0.87 -4.61 16.44
N ASN A 19 0.98 -3.68 15.48
CA ASN A 19 2.26 -3.09 15.07
C ASN A 19 2.98 -2.39 16.22
N LYS A 20 2.24 -1.72 17.11
CA LYS A 20 2.81 -1.10 18.31
C LYS A 20 3.43 -2.14 19.24
N HIS A 21 2.76 -3.28 19.42
CA HIS A 21 3.24 -4.33 20.31
C HIS A 21 4.42 -5.11 19.74
N MET A 22 4.50 -5.26 18.42
CA MET A 22 5.61 -5.91 17.72
C MET A 22 6.99 -5.29 17.97
N LEU A 23 7.04 -4.06 18.49
CA LEU A 23 8.29 -3.38 18.84
C LEU A 23 8.83 -3.78 20.23
N PHE A 24 8.06 -4.52 21.02
CA PHE A 24 8.50 -4.99 22.34
C PHE A 24 9.20 -6.34 22.24
N TYR A 25 10.36 -6.46 22.88
CA TYR A 25 11.20 -7.66 22.82
C TYR A 25 10.51 -8.97 23.20
N ALA A 26 9.60 -8.94 24.19
CA ALA A 26 8.92 -10.12 24.70
C ALA A 26 7.57 -10.39 24.01
N TYR A 27 7.22 -9.65 22.96
CA TYR A 27 5.94 -9.83 22.29
C TYR A 27 5.94 -11.07 21.40
N GLU A 28 5.10 -12.03 21.73
CA GLU A 28 4.83 -13.17 20.86
C GLU A 28 3.86 -12.74 19.76
N PHE A 29 4.37 -12.67 18.52
CA PHE A 29 3.57 -12.22 17.39
C PHE A 29 2.41 -13.20 17.09
N PRO A 30 1.14 -12.77 17.12
CA PRO A 30 -0.02 -13.65 16.99
C PRO A 30 -0.32 -13.98 15.51
N SER A 31 0.59 -14.72 14.87
CA SER A 31 0.54 -15.04 13.43
C SER A 31 -0.81 -15.63 13.00
N SER A 32 -1.36 -16.58 13.76
CA SER A 32 -2.65 -17.21 13.46
C SER A 32 -3.83 -16.25 13.54
N GLU A 33 -3.78 -15.24 14.42
CA GLU A 33 -4.82 -14.22 14.53
C GLU A 33 -4.77 -13.26 13.34
N VAL A 34 -3.57 -12.81 12.97
CA VAL A 34 -3.38 -11.93 11.80
C VAL A 34 -3.78 -12.64 10.51
N LEU A 35 -3.48 -13.94 10.36
CA LEU A 35 -3.95 -14.73 9.22
C LEU A 35 -5.49 -14.82 9.16
N LYS A 36 -6.16 -15.01 10.31
CA LYS A 36 -7.63 -14.98 10.37
C LYS A 36 -8.20 -13.60 10.00
N TYR A 37 -7.55 -12.53 10.44
CA TYR A 37 -7.90 -11.17 10.03
C TYR A 37 -7.79 -11.00 8.50
N ILE A 38 -6.69 -11.45 7.89
CA ILE A 38 -6.51 -11.42 6.43
C ILE A 38 -7.56 -12.25 5.69
N ASP A 39 -7.82 -13.49 6.13
CA ASP A 39 -8.85 -14.35 5.54
C ASP A 39 -10.22 -13.67 5.59
N LYS A 40 -10.55 -13.03 6.71
CA LYS A 40 -11.77 -12.24 6.86
C LYS A 40 -11.84 -11.11 5.83
N LEU A 41 -10.80 -10.30 5.70
CA LEU A 41 -10.75 -9.22 4.71
C LEU A 41 -10.96 -9.73 3.28
N ILE A 42 -10.30 -10.83 2.92
CA ILE A 42 -10.37 -11.45 1.59
C ILE A 42 -11.76 -12.03 1.30
N ARG A 43 -12.45 -12.55 2.32
CA ARG A 43 -13.81 -13.09 2.19
C ARG A 43 -14.89 -12.01 2.16
N THR A 44 -14.64 -10.86 2.81
CA THR A 44 -15.55 -9.71 2.70
C THR A 44 -15.67 -9.30 1.23
N PRO A 45 -16.89 -9.23 0.67
CA PRO A 45 -17.13 -8.81 -0.70
C PRO A 45 -16.47 -7.47 -1.00
N LEU A 46 -15.77 -7.38 -2.14
CA LEU A 46 -15.05 -6.16 -2.50
C LEU A 46 -16.00 -4.94 -2.61
N LYS A 47 -17.26 -5.18 -2.96
CA LYS A 47 -18.34 -4.19 -2.98
C LYS A 47 -18.51 -3.47 -1.64
N GLU A 48 -18.36 -4.14 -0.49
CA GLU A 48 -18.53 -3.49 0.81
C GLU A 48 -17.46 -2.42 1.07
N PHE A 49 -16.22 -2.68 0.64
CA PHE A 49 -15.15 -1.68 0.70
C PHE A 49 -15.44 -0.50 -0.22
N VAL A 50 -15.99 -0.75 -1.42
CA VAL A 50 -16.35 0.30 -2.36
C VAL A 50 -17.52 1.14 -1.85
N ASP A 51 -18.57 0.50 -1.33
CA ASP A 51 -19.73 1.17 -0.72
C ASP A 51 -19.28 2.04 0.46
N TYR A 52 -18.32 1.56 1.26
CA TYR A 52 -17.74 2.35 2.34
C TYR A 52 -17.05 3.62 1.82
N ILE A 53 -16.34 3.56 0.69
CA ILE A 53 -15.71 4.74 0.03
C ILE A 53 -16.78 5.72 -0.42
N ASP A 54 -17.85 5.23 -1.05
CA ASP A 54 -18.94 6.05 -1.57
C ASP A 54 -19.65 6.82 -0.43
N VAL A 55 -19.85 6.17 0.73
CA VAL A 55 -20.50 6.78 1.90
C VAL A 55 -19.57 7.72 2.67
N ASN A 56 -18.29 7.36 2.81
CA ASN A 56 -17.32 8.09 3.63
C ASN A 56 -16.41 9.00 2.80
N ASN A 57 -16.94 9.56 1.71
CA ASN A 57 -16.17 10.35 0.76
C ASN A 57 -15.31 11.40 1.48
N SER A 58 -14.00 11.18 1.47
CA SER A 58 -13.06 12.02 2.19
C SER A 58 -12.63 13.19 1.31
N HIS A 59 -12.95 14.41 1.75
CA HIS A 59 -12.41 15.63 1.15
C HIS A 59 -10.99 15.97 1.64
N GLU A 60 -10.34 15.05 2.37
CA GLU A 60 -8.97 15.24 2.84
C GLU A 60 -8.01 15.57 1.69
N LEU A 61 -7.12 16.52 1.97
CA LEU A 61 -6.09 16.95 1.03
C LEU A 61 -5.16 15.77 0.70
N ILE A 62 -4.88 15.55 -0.58
CA ILE A 62 -3.84 14.62 -1.02
C ILE A 62 -2.48 15.27 -0.75
N GLU A 63 -1.62 14.56 -0.05
CA GLU A 63 -0.25 14.95 0.22
C GLU A 63 0.73 14.11 -0.60
N SER A 64 2.00 14.55 -0.67
CA SER A 64 3.06 13.82 -1.38
C SER A 64 3.26 12.37 -0.91
N LYS A 65 2.86 12.04 0.33
CA LYS A 65 2.93 10.69 0.90
C LYS A 65 1.83 9.75 0.39
N ASP A 66 0.71 10.30 -0.07
CA ASP A 66 -0.42 9.52 -0.59
C ASP A 66 -0.18 9.07 -2.04
N VAL A 67 0.77 9.72 -2.72
CA VAL A 67 1.18 9.39 -4.08
C VAL A 67 2.09 8.17 -4.07
N PHE A 68 1.67 7.08 -4.71
CA PHE A 68 2.51 5.88 -4.87
C PHE A 68 3.86 6.20 -5.52
N GLN A 69 4.92 5.62 -4.97
CA GLN A 69 6.30 5.84 -5.41
C GLN A 69 7.02 4.51 -5.53
N PHE A 70 7.28 4.02 -6.73
CA PHE A 70 8.06 2.77 -6.86
C PHE A 70 8.77 2.72 -8.19
N SER A 71 9.81 1.87 -8.27
CA SER A 71 10.44 1.52 -9.54
C SER A 71 10.03 0.13 -9.99
N ASN A 72 9.83 -0.79 -9.05
CA ASN A 72 9.22 -2.08 -9.27
C ASN A 72 8.11 -2.29 -8.23
N PHE A 73 6.92 -2.65 -8.69
CA PHE A 73 5.76 -2.76 -7.80
C PHE A 73 5.83 -3.97 -6.86
N ASN A 74 6.39 -5.10 -7.31
CA ASN A 74 6.61 -6.27 -6.47
C ASN A 74 7.64 -5.98 -5.37
N ASP A 75 8.69 -5.22 -5.71
CA ASP A 75 9.69 -4.75 -4.76
C ASP A 75 9.09 -3.82 -3.70
N ALA A 76 8.03 -3.08 -4.03
CA ALA A 76 7.33 -2.18 -3.11
C ALA A 76 6.24 -2.86 -2.28
N THR A 77 5.98 -4.14 -2.52
CA THR A 77 4.88 -4.89 -1.88
C THR A 77 5.41 -6.13 -1.17
N PHE A 78 5.29 -7.30 -1.80
CA PHE A 78 5.55 -8.59 -1.16
C PHE A 78 7.04 -8.82 -0.90
N LYS A 79 7.91 -8.42 -1.84
CA LYS A 79 9.36 -8.66 -1.73
C LYS A 79 10.00 -7.83 -0.62
N LEU A 80 9.60 -6.57 -0.41
CA LEU A 80 10.11 -5.78 0.72
C LEU A 80 9.73 -6.42 2.06
N SER A 81 8.46 -6.82 2.20
CA SER A 81 7.98 -7.49 3.41
C SER A 81 8.77 -8.78 3.67
N GLN A 82 9.00 -9.58 2.61
CA GLN A 82 9.81 -10.79 2.68
C GLN A 82 11.22 -10.51 3.21
N ILE A 83 11.92 -9.55 2.60
CA ILE A 83 13.30 -9.20 2.96
C ILE A 83 13.38 -8.75 4.42
N ILE A 84 12.47 -7.88 4.88
CA ILE A 84 12.49 -7.40 6.27
C ILE A 84 12.26 -8.56 7.25
N VAL A 85 11.30 -9.45 6.95
CA VAL A 85 11.01 -10.63 7.78
C VAL A 85 12.19 -11.60 7.83
N GLU A 86 12.84 -11.87 6.72
CA GLU A 86 14.01 -12.76 6.64
C GLU A 86 15.22 -12.24 7.44
N GLN A 87 15.30 -10.92 7.66
CA GLN A 87 16.30 -10.31 8.55
C GLN A 87 15.90 -10.36 10.03
N GLY A 88 14.74 -10.92 10.37
CA GLY A 88 14.19 -10.92 11.73
C GLY A 88 13.48 -9.61 12.13
N ASN A 89 13.04 -8.82 11.15
CA ASN A 89 12.40 -7.50 11.34
C ASN A 89 13.18 -6.53 12.27
N PRO A 90 14.48 -6.26 12.01
CA PRO A 90 15.27 -5.38 12.86
C PRO A 90 14.88 -3.90 12.72
N GLY A 91 14.01 -3.57 11.75
CA GLY A 91 13.87 -2.23 11.20
C GLY A 91 15.04 -1.91 10.27
N LEU A 92 14.75 -1.32 9.10
CA LEU A 92 15.75 -1.00 8.08
C LEU A 92 15.71 0.47 7.68
N SER A 93 16.88 1.06 7.46
CA SER A 93 16.98 2.37 6.82
C SER A 93 16.66 2.27 5.32
N TYR A 94 16.35 3.39 4.67
CA TYR A 94 16.17 3.41 3.22
C TYR A 94 17.41 2.95 2.44
N LEU A 95 18.61 3.21 2.97
CA LEU A 95 19.85 2.73 2.37
C LEU A 95 19.91 1.20 2.39
N ASP A 96 19.60 0.59 3.53
CA ASP A 96 19.64 -0.87 3.71
C ASP A 96 18.58 -1.55 2.84
N ILE A 97 17.36 -1.01 2.81
CA ILE A 97 16.30 -1.47 1.90
C ILE A 97 16.76 -1.42 0.46
N GLY A 98 17.36 -0.30 0.04
CA GLY A 98 17.90 -0.13 -1.30
C GLY A 98 18.95 -1.18 -1.65
N LYS A 99 19.92 -1.40 -0.75
CA LYS A 99 20.99 -2.41 -0.94
C LYS A 99 20.43 -3.83 -1.05
N LEU A 100 19.48 -4.18 -0.19
CA LEU A 100 18.87 -5.52 -0.19
C LEU A 100 18.01 -5.78 -1.43
N LEU A 101 17.22 -4.79 -1.87
CA LEU A 101 16.36 -4.94 -3.06
C LEU A 101 17.17 -4.96 -4.36
N LEU A 102 18.23 -4.14 -4.45
CA LEU A 102 19.11 -4.02 -5.61
C LEU A 102 20.40 -4.86 -5.47
N ASN A 103 20.28 -6.05 -4.89
CA ASN A 103 21.37 -7.02 -4.76
C ASN A 103 21.56 -7.85 -6.06
N ASP A 104 21.75 -7.17 -7.20
CA ASP A 104 21.89 -7.78 -8.53
C ASP A 104 23.35 -7.76 -9.04
N GLY A 105 24.32 -7.57 -8.13
CA GLY A 105 25.75 -7.49 -8.45
C GLY A 105 26.19 -6.19 -9.14
N LYS A 106 25.28 -5.24 -9.42
CA LYS A 106 25.63 -3.96 -10.04
C LYS A 106 25.96 -2.91 -8.98
N SER A 107 27.14 -2.31 -9.10
CA SER A 107 27.54 -1.17 -8.26
C SER A 107 26.69 0.06 -8.57
N ARG A 108 26.24 0.76 -7.53
CA ARG A 108 25.46 1.99 -7.60
C ARG A 108 25.95 2.97 -6.54
N THR A 109 25.68 4.25 -6.73
CA THR A 109 25.94 5.25 -5.70
C THR A 109 25.01 5.07 -4.50
N GLU A 110 25.46 5.51 -3.32
CA GLU A 110 24.64 5.47 -2.11
C GLU A 110 23.30 6.18 -2.29
N GLY A 111 23.30 7.36 -2.92
CA GLY A 111 22.07 8.11 -3.21
C GLY A 111 21.09 7.37 -4.11
N ALA A 112 21.58 6.50 -5.02
CA ALA A 112 20.70 5.66 -5.83
C ALA A 112 20.03 4.56 -4.99
N TYR A 113 20.76 3.94 -4.05
CA TYR A 113 20.20 2.97 -3.11
C TYR A 113 19.18 3.62 -2.18
N VAL A 114 19.52 4.75 -1.54
CA VAL A 114 18.61 5.51 -0.65
C VAL A 114 17.32 5.83 -1.37
N LYS A 115 17.40 6.40 -2.58
CA LYS A 115 16.21 6.76 -3.37
C LYS A 115 15.39 5.53 -3.76
N TYR A 116 16.02 4.42 -4.09
CA TYR A 116 15.30 3.19 -4.37
C TYR A 116 14.56 2.72 -3.11
N GLY A 117 15.24 2.57 -1.98
CA GLY A 117 14.62 2.11 -0.74
C GLY A 117 13.50 3.04 -0.26
N GLU A 118 13.71 4.36 -0.28
CA GLU A 118 12.71 5.36 0.08
C GLU A 118 11.41 5.21 -0.72
N ASN A 119 11.51 5.10 -2.06
CA ASN A 119 10.32 4.95 -2.89
C ASN A 119 9.54 3.68 -2.46
N HIS A 120 10.21 2.53 -2.42
CA HIS A 120 9.54 1.24 -2.15
C HIS A 120 8.98 1.17 -0.72
N ALA A 121 9.69 1.69 0.27
CA ALA A 121 9.23 1.78 1.66
C ALA A 121 7.99 2.68 1.80
N LYS A 122 7.96 3.83 1.12
CA LYS A 122 6.78 4.72 1.12
C LYS A 122 5.56 4.06 0.51
N THR A 123 5.71 3.36 -0.62
CA THR A 123 4.58 2.64 -1.22
C THR A 123 4.12 1.49 -0.34
N SER A 124 5.04 0.70 0.21
CA SER A 124 4.71 -0.40 1.12
C SER A 124 3.95 0.10 2.35
N SER A 125 4.34 1.26 2.89
CA SER A 125 3.64 1.91 4.00
C SER A 125 2.28 2.46 3.60
N ALA A 126 2.16 3.05 2.40
CA ALA A 126 0.90 3.59 1.89
C ALA A 126 -0.19 2.52 1.69
N ILE A 127 0.19 1.24 1.56
CA ILE A 127 -0.73 0.10 1.47
C ILE A 127 -0.75 -0.75 2.76
N GLY A 128 -0.07 -0.33 3.83
CA GLY A 128 -0.11 -0.99 5.14
C GLY A 128 0.73 -2.26 5.28
N LEU A 129 1.69 -2.52 4.38
CA LEU A 129 2.61 -3.67 4.50
C LEU A 129 3.86 -3.37 5.34
N SER A 130 4.17 -2.09 5.52
CA SER A 130 5.23 -1.60 6.41
C SER A 130 4.76 -0.38 7.18
N PHE A 131 5.53 0.02 8.19
CA PHE A 131 5.36 1.30 8.86
C PHE A 131 6.72 1.91 9.20
N GLU A 132 6.79 3.23 9.30
CA GLU A 132 8.00 3.96 9.61
C GLU A 132 7.94 4.51 11.04
N MET A 133 9.04 4.35 11.77
CA MET A 133 9.27 4.99 13.05
C MET A 133 10.69 5.55 13.07
N SER A 134 10.83 6.87 13.30
CA SER A 134 12.13 7.56 13.37
C SER A 134 13.04 7.27 12.17
N HIS A 135 12.50 7.33 10.95
CA HIS A 135 13.22 7.04 9.68
C HIS A 135 13.68 5.59 9.48
N ILE A 136 13.21 4.68 10.33
CA ILE A 136 13.43 3.23 10.20
C ILE A 136 12.12 2.58 9.79
N THR A 137 12.18 1.75 8.74
CA THR A 137 11.03 1.01 8.22
C THR A 137 10.97 -0.37 8.85
N PHE A 138 9.84 -0.69 9.47
CA PHE A 138 9.51 -2.00 10.03
C PHE A 138 8.44 -2.66 9.18
N VAL A 139 8.40 -3.99 9.16
CA VAL A 139 7.29 -4.70 8.53
C VAL A 139 6.04 -4.63 9.41
N SER A 140 4.86 -4.44 8.81
CA SER A 140 3.60 -4.45 9.54
C SER A 140 3.18 -5.88 9.91
N CYS A 141 2.17 -6.03 10.77
CA CYS A 141 1.58 -7.33 11.08
C CYS A 141 1.08 -8.05 9.83
N ILE A 142 0.45 -7.36 8.87
CA ILE A 142 0.09 -7.97 7.58
C ILE A 142 1.35 -8.39 6.83
N GLY A 143 2.35 -7.52 6.74
CA GLY A 143 3.61 -7.82 6.05
C GLY A 143 4.37 -9.01 6.65
N MET A 144 4.26 -9.25 7.97
CA MET A 144 4.88 -10.40 8.65
C MET A 144 4.38 -11.73 8.10
N VAL A 145 3.08 -11.82 7.76
CA VAL A 145 2.45 -13.08 7.35
C VAL A 145 2.09 -13.13 5.88
N ILE A 146 2.28 -12.03 5.13
CA ILE A 146 1.83 -11.92 3.74
C ILE A 146 2.45 -13.02 2.86
N ASN A 147 3.65 -13.49 3.18
CA ASN A 147 4.30 -14.55 2.41
C ASN A 147 3.81 -15.97 2.72
N ASN A 148 2.96 -16.13 3.74
CA ASN A 148 2.39 -17.40 4.14
C ASN A 148 1.03 -17.70 3.47
N ILE A 149 0.48 -16.74 2.71
CA ILE A 149 -0.77 -16.93 1.97
C ILE A 149 -0.50 -17.15 0.48
N SER A 150 -1.45 -17.76 -0.22
CA SER A 150 -1.34 -18.09 -1.63
C SER A 150 -1.26 -16.86 -2.52
N LYS A 151 -0.78 -17.04 -3.76
CA LYS A 151 -0.72 -15.96 -4.76
C LYS A 151 -2.10 -15.33 -5.01
N LEU A 152 -3.15 -16.15 -5.09
CA LEU A 152 -4.52 -15.68 -5.31
C LEU A 152 -4.99 -14.82 -4.12
N GLU A 153 -4.72 -15.26 -2.89
CA GLU A 153 -5.06 -14.49 -1.68
C GLU A 153 -4.28 -13.18 -1.60
N LYS A 154 -2.99 -13.18 -1.97
CA LYS A 154 -2.18 -11.97 -2.10
C LYS A 154 -2.79 -10.97 -3.07
N GLU A 155 -3.24 -11.42 -4.25
CA GLU A 155 -3.88 -10.59 -5.26
C GLU A 155 -5.20 -9.97 -4.75
N LYS A 156 -6.05 -10.77 -4.10
CA LYS A 156 -7.30 -10.30 -3.49
C LYS A 156 -7.06 -9.28 -2.38
N LEU A 157 -6.11 -9.55 -1.48
CA LEU A 157 -5.76 -8.63 -0.40
C LEU A 157 -5.18 -7.34 -0.96
N LEU A 158 -4.30 -7.41 -1.97
CA LEU A 158 -3.65 -6.25 -2.55
C LEU A 158 -4.65 -5.23 -3.11
N VAL A 159 -5.70 -5.68 -3.80
CA VAL A 159 -6.75 -4.78 -4.30
C VAL A 159 -7.41 -4.03 -3.15
N ARG A 160 -7.75 -4.72 -2.05
CA ARG A 160 -8.31 -4.09 -0.85
C ARG A 160 -7.33 -3.08 -0.26
N LEU A 161 -6.06 -3.45 -0.08
CA LEU A 161 -5.03 -2.56 0.45
C LEU A 161 -4.84 -1.30 -0.40
N LEU A 162 -4.89 -1.42 -1.74
CA LEU A 162 -4.84 -0.29 -2.66
C LEU A 162 -6.05 0.64 -2.48
N LEU A 163 -7.24 0.08 -2.24
CA LEU A 163 -8.42 0.87 -1.92
C LEU A 163 -8.25 1.65 -0.61
N ARG A 164 -7.34 1.34 0.31
CA ARG A 164 -7.13 2.17 1.52
C ARG A 164 -6.44 3.50 1.24
N ASN A 165 -5.78 3.62 0.09
CA ASN A 165 -4.98 4.78 -0.22
C ASN A 165 -5.88 5.99 -0.55
N LYS A 166 -5.57 7.13 0.08
CA LYS A 166 -6.37 8.38 -0.05
C LYS A 166 -6.45 8.90 -1.48
N LEU A 167 -5.39 8.75 -2.27
CA LEU A 167 -5.40 9.16 -3.68
C LEU A 167 -6.38 8.31 -4.48
N ILE A 168 -6.43 6.99 -4.24
CA ILE A 168 -7.39 6.10 -4.89
C ILE A 168 -8.82 6.44 -4.49
N TRP A 169 -9.08 6.67 -3.20
CA TRP A 169 -10.38 7.14 -2.70
C TRP A 169 -10.85 8.40 -3.43
N ARG A 170 -10.03 9.45 -3.41
CA ARG A 170 -10.42 10.74 -3.96
C ARG A 170 -10.63 10.68 -5.47
N MET A 171 -9.80 9.91 -6.17
CA MET A 171 -9.94 9.71 -7.61
C MET A 171 -11.21 8.93 -7.92
N TYR A 172 -11.47 7.82 -7.21
CA TYR A 172 -12.67 7.02 -7.38
C TYR A 172 -13.92 7.88 -7.17
N SER A 173 -14.05 8.56 -6.03
CA SER A 173 -15.19 9.43 -5.74
C SER A 173 -15.37 10.54 -6.78
N ALA A 174 -14.28 11.18 -7.23
CA ALA A 174 -14.38 12.21 -8.24
C ALA A 174 -14.85 11.66 -9.61
N THR A 175 -14.44 10.44 -9.98
CA THR A 175 -14.91 9.79 -11.22
C THR A 175 -16.39 9.42 -11.24
N ARG A 176 -17.03 9.36 -10.06
CA ARG A 176 -18.49 9.17 -9.95
C ARG A 176 -19.28 10.40 -10.39
N ILE A 177 -18.66 11.58 -10.35
CA ILE A 177 -19.27 12.86 -10.76
C ILE A 177 -19.01 13.13 -12.24
N GLY A 178 -17.82 12.78 -12.73
CA GLY A 178 -17.44 12.97 -14.12
C GLY A 178 -15.97 12.61 -14.35
N SER A 179 -15.44 12.92 -15.53
CA SER A 179 -14.04 12.61 -15.80
C SER A 179 -13.08 13.45 -14.94
N VAL A 180 -11.97 12.84 -14.53
CA VAL A 180 -10.99 13.43 -13.61
C VAL A 180 -9.66 13.57 -14.33
N ASN A 181 -9.12 14.79 -14.36
CA ASN A 181 -7.73 14.99 -14.77
C ASN A 181 -6.79 14.70 -13.59
N ALA A 182 -6.05 13.59 -13.67
CA ALA A 182 -5.13 13.15 -12.64
C ALA A 182 -4.09 14.23 -12.29
N ARG A 183 -3.65 15.07 -13.24
CA ARG A 183 -2.69 16.16 -12.99
C ARG A 183 -3.16 17.12 -11.90
N LEU A 184 -4.47 17.36 -11.79
CA LEU A 184 -5.05 18.23 -10.76
C LEU A 184 -4.88 17.67 -9.35
N LEU A 185 -4.90 16.34 -9.20
CA LEU A 185 -4.65 15.64 -7.94
C LEU A 185 -3.16 15.57 -7.58
N PHE A 186 -2.28 15.85 -8.56
CA PHE A 186 -0.83 15.89 -8.41
C PHE A 186 -0.26 17.32 -8.53
N ASN A 187 -1.06 18.35 -8.29
CA ASN A 187 -0.66 19.75 -8.49
C ASN A 187 0.57 20.15 -7.65
N MET A 188 0.78 19.49 -6.50
CA MET A 188 1.94 19.69 -5.63
C MET A 188 3.27 19.16 -6.21
N LEU A 189 3.23 18.36 -7.28
CA LEU A 189 4.41 17.74 -7.88
C LEU A 189 4.95 18.56 -9.06
N SER A 190 6.28 18.66 -9.14
CA SER A 190 6.97 19.13 -10.34
C SER A 190 6.65 18.24 -11.55
N ASP A 191 6.74 18.77 -12.78
CA ASP A 191 6.40 18.01 -13.99
C ASP A 191 7.24 16.74 -14.16
N SER A 192 8.53 16.81 -13.84
CA SER A 192 9.43 15.64 -13.90
C SER A 192 9.06 14.57 -12.86
N THR A 193 8.51 14.98 -11.72
CA THR A 193 8.01 14.05 -10.70
C THR A 193 6.65 13.50 -11.08
N TYR A 194 5.74 14.33 -11.60
CA TYR A 194 4.45 13.90 -12.13
C TYR A 194 4.60 12.82 -13.21
N LYS A 195 5.47 13.02 -14.20
CA LYS A 195 5.70 12.01 -15.26
C LYS A 195 6.10 10.65 -14.69
N ARG A 196 6.96 10.63 -13.67
CA ARG A 196 7.37 9.38 -12.99
C ARG A 196 6.20 8.77 -12.20
N ARG A 197 5.44 9.58 -11.47
CA ARG A 197 4.32 9.13 -10.63
C ARG A 197 3.09 8.71 -11.43
N LYS A 198 2.88 9.28 -12.62
CA LYS A 198 1.88 8.86 -13.61
C LYS A 198 2.04 7.39 -13.97
N SER A 199 3.26 6.93 -14.23
CA SER A 199 3.54 5.51 -14.51
C SER A 199 3.20 4.60 -13.33
N ASN A 200 3.50 5.06 -12.10
CA ASN A 200 3.11 4.33 -10.88
C ASN A 200 1.58 4.21 -10.77
N LEU A 201 0.85 5.32 -10.95
CA LEU A 201 -0.61 5.32 -10.91
C LEU A 201 -1.22 4.43 -12.01
N LEU A 202 -0.72 4.49 -13.25
CA LEU A 202 -1.19 3.62 -14.33
C LEU A 202 -1.05 2.13 -13.99
N THR A 203 0.03 1.75 -13.29
CA THR A 203 0.21 0.39 -12.80
C THR A 203 -0.89 0.01 -11.79
N ILE A 204 -1.20 0.92 -10.86
CA ILE A 204 -2.27 0.70 -9.87
C ILE A 204 -3.64 0.58 -10.55
N LEU A 205 -3.98 1.50 -11.46
CA LEU A 205 -5.26 1.47 -12.19
C LEU A 205 -5.40 0.19 -13.03
N LYS A 206 -4.30 -0.31 -13.61
CA LYS A 206 -4.31 -1.60 -14.33
C LYS A 206 -4.62 -2.77 -13.40
N ILE A 207 -4.07 -2.78 -12.19
CA ILE A 207 -4.39 -3.81 -11.17
C ILE A 207 -5.87 -3.77 -10.82
N LEU A 208 -6.41 -2.56 -10.58
CA LEU A 208 -7.83 -2.39 -10.27
C LEU A 208 -8.73 -2.80 -11.46
N LYS A 209 -8.40 -2.39 -12.69
CA LYS A 209 -9.16 -2.77 -13.90
C LYS A 209 -9.21 -4.28 -14.12
N ASN A 210 -8.14 -4.97 -13.79
CA ASN A 210 -8.04 -6.42 -13.95
C ASN A 210 -8.60 -7.23 -12.76
N CYS A 211 -9.17 -6.55 -11.75
CA CYS A 211 -9.81 -7.23 -10.63
C CYS A 211 -11.06 -7.98 -11.10
N SER A 212 -11.19 -9.26 -10.71
CA SER A 212 -12.36 -10.07 -11.04
C SER A 212 -13.52 -9.97 -10.04
N GLU A 213 -13.28 -9.38 -8.85
CA GLU A 213 -14.27 -9.31 -7.77
C GLU A 213 -15.16 -8.06 -7.85
N TYR A 214 -14.75 -7.03 -8.58
CA TYR A 214 -15.50 -5.79 -8.77
C TYR A 214 -15.09 -5.10 -10.07
N ASP A 215 -16.05 -4.57 -10.83
CA ASP A 215 -15.78 -3.88 -12.08
C ASP A 215 -15.37 -2.41 -11.84
N PHE A 216 -14.07 -2.15 -11.96
CA PHE A 216 -13.50 -0.80 -11.90
C PHE A 216 -13.37 -0.13 -13.29
N SER A 217 -13.94 -0.68 -14.36
CA SER A 217 -13.72 -0.16 -15.72
C SER A 217 -14.15 1.30 -15.86
N SER A 218 -15.36 1.63 -15.38
CA SER A 218 -15.86 3.01 -15.42
C SER A 218 -14.98 3.98 -14.61
N PHE A 219 -14.48 3.55 -13.44
CA PHE A 219 -13.52 4.35 -12.67
C PHE A 219 -12.26 4.63 -13.50
N VAL A 220 -11.63 3.59 -14.02
CA VAL A 220 -10.34 3.69 -14.72
C VAL A 220 -10.45 4.49 -16.02
N GLU A 221 -11.56 4.34 -16.76
CA GLU A 221 -11.80 5.03 -18.02
C GLU A 221 -12.12 6.52 -17.84
N ASN A 222 -12.64 6.91 -16.68
CA ASN A 222 -12.89 8.31 -16.34
C ASN A 222 -11.64 9.05 -15.84
N VAL A 223 -10.46 8.40 -15.74
CA VAL A 223 -9.20 9.06 -15.35
C VAL A 223 -8.39 9.47 -16.57
N ASN A 224 -8.22 10.78 -16.74
CA ASN A 224 -7.42 11.41 -17.80
C ASN A 224 -6.05 11.85 -17.28
N PHE A 225 -5.03 11.89 -18.14
CA PHE A 225 -3.63 12.14 -17.74
C PHE A 225 -2.84 13.09 -18.62
#